data_AF-A0A1M4IB57-F1
#
_entry.id   AF-A0A1M4IB57-F1
#
_cell.length_a   1.000
_cell.length_b   1.000
_cell.length_c   1.000
_cell.angle_alpha   90.00
_cell.angle_beta   90.00
_cell.angle_gamma   90.00
#
_symmetry.space_group_name_H-M   'P 1'
#
loop_
_entity.id
_entity.type
_entity.pdbx_description
1 polymer ?
#
loop_
_entity_poly.entity_id
_entity_poly.type
_entity_poly.pdbx_seq_one_letter_code
_entity_poly.pdbx_strand_id
1 'polypeptide(L)'
;MIDKQNLRINVIAAVMLVMSLGASSAFAAGVASLPVEPPAQAAPVDAQTSSRIVVRYNDGTAAASDRSAKLSAVQSALTRASLGGGNGGIARAAADSVRAEYVRTLGVGADLMRLSGKMSKADVDKVVAEIAADPAVKYALVDVTLQHTDLPKAALEPPQLVPNDPLYAQYQWNLSSATGGINAPAAWDVSRGDGVVVAVLDTGILPNHPDVAVNLLQGYDFISDARRSRRPTDARVPGALDYGDWVENDNECYAGSLAADSSWHGSHVAGTIAEATNNGIGMAGVAPNATVLPVRVIGRCGGYLSDVVDAITWASGGTVAGVPANANPAEVINLSLGIGGTCDRLFQEAIDGAVARGTTVVVAAGNSAGNAANFNPASCANVIAVGATRITGGIASYSNYGAAVDLSGPGGGGSVDGNPGGYIWQNGYSGTTTPTSGTYTYKGMGGTSMASPHVAAVAALVQSAVIAAGNAPLTPAALETLLKQTARPFPVSIPASTPIGTGIVDAKAALAKALEVPCDPQTEQCTPPATALTNKVAVTGLTGAAGNEVLYSFEAEAGAVLSFLTYGGSGNVSLYVSFDKEPSTTNYDARSARPGNNETVRFTAPQAGTYYVKLVGTSSYSGVSLVARQ
;
A
#
# COMPACT_ATOMS: atom_id res chain seq x y z
N MET A 1 59.68 -42.34 8.95
CA MET A 1 60.07 -43.07 10.18
C MET A 1 61.01 -42.16 10.96
N ILE A 2 60.65 -41.88 12.22
CA ILE A 2 61.44 -41.27 13.29
C ILE A 2 61.59 -39.75 13.29
N ASP A 3 60.73 -39.19 14.14
CA ASP A 3 60.75 -37.90 14.82
C ASP A 3 61.74 -37.90 16.01
N LYS A 4 61.95 -36.72 16.62
CA LYS A 4 62.64 -36.36 17.89
C LYS A 4 63.97 -35.63 17.74
N GLN A 5 64.31 -34.60 18.52
CA GLN A 5 63.60 -33.65 19.39
C GLN A 5 64.72 -32.77 19.98
N ASN A 6 64.41 -31.48 20.17
CA ASN A 6 64.82 -30.63 21.29
C ASN A 6 66.30 -30.28 21.54
N LEU A 7 66.60 -28.98 21.47
CA LEU A 7 67.17 -28.12 22.55
C LEU A 7 67.38 -26.72 21.92
N ARG A 8 66.95 -25.57 22.46
CA ARG A 8 66.86 -25.14 23.85
C ARG A 8 65.74 -24.11 24.06
N ILE A 9 65.11 -24.27 25.21
CA ILE A 9 64.15 -23.38 25.87
C ILE A 9 64.92 -22.50 26.88
N ASN A 10 64.49 -21.25 27.06
CA ASN A 10 64.31 -20.53 28.34
C ASN A 10 64.63 -19.03 28.22
N VAL A 11 63.93 -18.08 28.83
CA VAL A 11 62.59 -17.92 29.43
C VAL A 11 62.68 -16.57 30.14
N ILE A 12 61.74 -15.66 29.87
CA ILE A 12 61.15 -14.65 30.76
C ILE A 12 59.79 -14.35 30.07
N ALA A 13 58.65 -15.02 30.31
CA ALA A 13 57.83 -15.14 31.54
C ALA A 13 57.64 -13.76 32.20
N ALA A 14 56.46 -13.15 32.26
CA ALA A 14 55.21 -13.68 32.78
C ALA A 14 54.05 -12.71 32.39
N VAL A 15 52.87 -13.22 31.96
CA VAL A 15 51.63 -13.35 32.78
C VAL A 15 50.91 -11.99 32.85
N MET A 16 49.65 -11.77 32.45
CA MET A 16 48.41 -12.53 32.50
C MET A 16 47.43 -11.82 31.53
N LEU A 17 46.54 -12.53 30.82
CA LEU A 17 45.10 -12.57 31.10
C LEU A 17 44.41 -11.18 31.14
N VAL A 18 43.33 -11.07 30.35
CA VAL A 18 42.38 -9.94 30.24
C VAL A 18 42.72 -8.90 29.15
N MET A 19 42.25 -9.12 27.93
CA MET A 19 41.56 -8.11 27.09
C MET A 19 40.61 -8.79 26.09
N SER A 20 39.78 -9.69 26.59
CA SER A 20 38.42 -9.88 26.08
C SER A 20 37.51 -8.98 26.92
N LEU A 21 37.33 -7.73 26.49
CA LEU A 21 36.46 -6.65 26.99
C LEU A 21 37.21 -5.32 26.77
N GLY A 22 36.91 -4.59 25.69
CA GLY A 22 37.55 -3.27 25.50
C GLY A 22 37.58 -2.67 24.09
N ALA A 23 36.56 -2.89 23.25
CA ALA A 23 36.19 -1.92 22.19
C ALA A 23 34.68 -2.02 21.87
N SER A 24 33.90 -2.37 22.88
CA SER A 24 32.43 -2.41 22.87
C SER A 24 31.92 -1.49 23.97
N SER A 25 32.31 -0.22 23.94
CA SER A 25 31.78 0.82 24.86
C SER A 25 32.36 2.20 24.56
N ALA A 26 31.92 2.81 23.47
CA ALA A 26 31.94 4.28 23.32
C ALA A 26 30.82 4.82 22.40
N PHE A 27 29.67 4.15 22.36
CA PHE A 27 28.35 4.76 22.10
C PHE A 27 27.29 3.99 22.92
N ALA A 28 27.56 3.85 24.22
CA ALA A 28 26.58 3.46 25.22
C ALA A 28 26.84 4.33 26.47
N ALA A 29 26.76 5.65 26.28
CA ALA A 29 26.62 6.59 27.38
C ALA A 29 25.15 6.97 27.44
N GLY A 30 24.42 6.32 28.35
CA GLY A 30 23.10 6.74 28.80
C GLY A 30 22.00 6.65 27.73
N VAL A 31 21.33 5.51 27.67
CA VAL A 31 19.89 5.51 27.39
C VAL A 31 19.23 6.37 28.47
N ALA A 32 19.11 7.68 28.20
CA ALA A 32 17.94 8.38 28.66
C ALA A 32 16.79 7.68 27.94
N SER A 33 16.03 6.87 28.68
CA SER A 33 14.69 6.46 28.27
C SER A 33 14.02 7.70 27.71
N LEU A 34 13.72 7.70 26.41
CA LEU A 34 12.93 8.77 25.82
C LEU A 34 11.64 8.85 26.63
N PRO A 35 11.26 10.04 27.14
CA PRO A 35 10.00 10.17 27.86
C PRO A 35 8.88 9.76 26.92
N VAL A 36 8.23 8.65 27.25
CA VAL A 36 6.95 8.27 26.65
C VAL A 36 5.92 9.15 27.32
N GLU A 37 5.35 10.09 26.57
CA GLU A 37 4.12 10.73 26.97
C GLU A 37 2.99 9.78 26.57
N PRO A 38 2.21 9.21 27.52
CA PRO A 38 1.07 8.39 27.16
C PRO A 38 0.09 9.23 26.34
N PRO A 39 -0.66 8.64 25.39
CA PRO A 39 -1.68 9.36 24.67
C PRO A 39 -2.63 10.03 25.67
N ALA A 40 -2.71 11.36 25.60
CA ALA A 40 -3.69 12.10 26.37
C ALA A 40 -5.07 11.67 25.84
N GLN A 41 -5.81 10.93 26.68
CA GLN A 41 -7.22 10.66 26.42
C GLN A 41 -7.93 12.00 26.19
N ALA A 42 -8.74 12.06 25.13
CA ALA A 42 -9.75 13.09 25.04
C ALA A 42 -10.56 13.02 26.35
N ALA A 43 -10.62 14.14 27.05
CA ALA A 43 -11.47 14.22 28.24
C ALA A 43 -12.89 13.79 27.82
N PRO A 44 -13.59 12.96 28.63
CA PRO A 44 -15.00 12.67 28.39
C PRO A 44 -15.77 13.96 28.05
N VAL A 45 -16.81 13.89 27.22
CA VAL A 45 -17.61 15.08 26.85
C VAL A 45 -18.11 15.85 28.10
N ASP A 46 -18.21 15.15 29.24
CA ASP A 46 -18.60 15.68 30.55
C ASP A 46 -17.45 16.26 31.40
N ALA A 47 -16.19 16.02 31.02
CA ALA A 47 -14.99 16.42 31.75
C ALA A 47 -14.38 17.74 31.27
N GLN A 48 -14.87 18.32 30.17
CA GLN A 48 -14.48 19.67 29.75
C GLN A 48 -15.20 20.74 30.57
N THR A 49 -14.63 21.11 31.71
CA THR A 49 -15.06 22.30 32.46
C THR A 49 -14.44 23.54 31.84
N SER A 50 -15.24 24.41 31.23
CA SER A 50 -14.78 25.75 30.85
C SER A 50 -15.31 26.78 31.83
N SER A 51 -14.42 27.60 32.36
CA SER A 51 -14.79 28.79 33.12
C SER A 51 -15.02 30.00 32.21
N ARG A 52 -15.05 29.80 30.89
CA ARG A 52 -15.24 30.84 29.89
C ARG A 52 -16.59 30.67 29.21
N ILE A 53 -17.28 31.78 29.02
CA ILE A 53 -18.58 31.86 28.35
C ILE A 53 -18.51 32.95 27.29
N VAL A 54 -19.25 32.76 26.21
CA VAL A 54 -19.45 33.76 25.16
C VAL A 54 -20.89 34.24 25.24
N VAL A 55 -21.07 35.56 25.38
CA VAL A 55 -22.40 36.19 25.47
C VAL A 55 -22.53 37.23 24.38
N ARG A 56 -23.57 37.12 23.56
CA ARG A 56 -23.95 38.16 22.59
C ARG A 56 -25.21 38.85 23.09
N TYR A 57 -25.16 40.17 23.27
CA TYR A 57 -26.32 40.98 23.65
C TYR A 57 -27.12 41.42 22.42
N ASN A 58 -28.39 41.77 22.58
CA ASN A 58 -29.19 42.41 21.54
C ASN A 58 -28.70 43.85 21.34
N ASP A 59 -28.65 44.29 20.07
CA ASP A 59 -28.15 45.62 19.72
C ASP A 59 -29.06 46.71 20.34
N GLY A 60 -28.46 47.81 20.81
CA GLY A 60 -29.18 48.91 21.47
C GLY A 60 -29.44 48.71 22.97
N THR A 61 -29.09 47.56 23.55
CA THR A 61 -29.12 47.35 25.00
C THR A 61 -27.91 47.99 25.69
N ALA A 62 -28.04 48.40 26.96
CA ALA A 62 -26.91 48.97 27.71
C ALA A 62 -25.73 47.98 27.81
N ALA A 63 -26.02 46.68 27.93
CA ALA A 63 -25.01 45.62 27.94
C ALA A 63 -24.37 45.38 26.56
N ALA A 64 -24.90 45.90 25.45
CA ALA A 64 -24.21 45.77 24.16
C ALA A 64 -22.96 46.68 24.07
N SER A 65 -22.97 47.83 24.74
CA SER A 65 -21.94 48.88 24.60
C SER A 65 -21.16 49.19 25.88
N ASP A 66 -21.73 48.94 27.07
CA ASP A 66 -21.08 49.25 28.35
C ASP A 66 -20.57 48.00 29.09
N ARG A 67 -19.29 48.03 29.49
CA ARG A 67 -18.62 46.90 30.16
C ARG A 67 -19.20 46.60 31.54
N SER A 68 -19.64 47.62 32.28
CA SER A 68 -20.20 47.42 33.62
C SER A 68 -21.59 46.79 33.54
N ALA A 69 -22.39 47.18 32.54
CA ALA A 69 -23.68 46.58 32.25
C ALA A 69 -23.55 45.11 31.80
N LYS A 70 -22.54 44.77 30.98
CA LYS A 70 -22.19 43.38 30.60
C LYS A 70 -21.95 42.50 31.82
N LEU A 71 -21.07 42.96 32.72
CA LEU A 71 -20.73 42.24 33.94
C LEU A 71 -21.92 42.11 34.90
N SER A 72 -22.73 43.16 35.01
CA SER A 72 -23.94 43.17 35.85
C SER A 72 -24.98 42.16 35.35
N ALA A 73 -25.18 42.03 34.04
CA ALA A 73 -26.10 41.07 33.45
C ALA A 73 -25.68 39.62 33.75
N VAL A 74 -24.39 39.30 33.54
CA VAL A 74 -23.86 37.96 33.85
C VAL A 74 -23.89 37.69 35.36
N GLN A 75 -23.54 38.66 36.20
CA GLN A 75 -23.60 38.51 37.66
C GLN A 75 -25.04 38.30 38.16
N SER A 76 -26.02 38.98 37.56
CA SER A 76 -27.44 38.81 37.88
C SER A 76 -27.94 37.41 37.50
N ALA A 77 -27.52 36.90 36.35
CA ALA A 77 -27.83 35.53 35.92
C ALA A 77 -27.21 34.48 36.86
N LEU A 78 -25.98 34.70 37.34
CA LEU A 78 -25.38 33.86 38.39
C LEU A 78 -26.24 33.84 39.65
N THR A 79 -26.71 35.00 40.10
CA THR A 79 -27.58 35.08 41.28
C THR A 79 -28.91 34.36 41.04
N ARG A 80 -29.53 34.49 39.86
CA ARG A 80 -30.78 33.79 39.54
C ARG A 80 -30.62 32.27 39.50
N ALA A 81 -29.54 31.78 38.87
CA ALA A 81 -29.21 30.35 38.86
C ALA A 81 -29.10 29.79 40.29
N SER A 82 -28.71 30.62 41.27
CA SER A 82 -28.56 30.26 42.68
C SER A 82 -29.84 30.24 43.50
N LEU A 83 -30.92 30.81 42.96
CA LEU A 83 -32.22 30.94 43.63
C LEU A 83 -33.24 29.88 43.16
N GLY A 84 -32.92 29.07 42.15
CA GLY A 84 -33.77 27.97 41.67
C GLY A 84 -33.89 26.84 42.71
N GLY A 85 -34.91 26.89 43.56
CA GLY A 85 -35.12 25.92 44.66
C GLY A 85 -35.62 24.56 44.16
N GLY A 86 -34.82 23.52 44.40
CA GLY A 86 -35.06 22.12 44.00
C GLY A 86 -33.77 21.45 43.52
N ASN A 87 -33.78 20.14 43.20
CA ASN A 87 -32.62 19.32 42.79
C ASN A 87 -31.81 19.85 41.56
N GLY A 88 -32.11 21.04 41.06
CA GLY A 88 -31.46 21.69 39.92
C GLY A 88 -30.88 23.09 40.16
N GLY A 89 -30.92 23.70 41.36
CA GLY A 89 -30.27 25.00 41.62
C GLY A 89 -28.75 24.90 41.79
N ILE A 90 -28.00 26.01 41.69
CA ILE A 90 -26.61 26.07 42.16
C ILE A 90 -26.59 26.46 43.65
N ALA A 91 -25.69 25.89 44.46
CA ALA A 91 -25.62 26.23 45.88
C ALA A 91 -25.33 27.73 46.08
N ARG A 92 -26.13 28.42 46.88
CA ARG A 92 -26.07 29.89 47.05
C ARG A 92 -24.68 30.40 47.47
N ALA A 93 -24.03 29.69 48.40
CA ALA A 93 -22.66 29.98 48.83
C ALA A 93 -21.61 29.80 47.71
N ALA A 94 -21.85 28.92 46.74
CA ALA A 94 -20.98 28.74 45.59
C ALA A 94 -21.18 29.87 44.56
N ALA A 95 -22.43 30.30 44.34
CA ALA A 95 -22.74 31.41 43.43
C ALA A 95 -22.15 32.76 43.86
N ASP A 96 -22.20 33.07 45.17
CA ASP A 96 -21.66 34.32 45.72
C ASP A 96 -20.12 34.41 45.62
N SER A 97 -19.44 33.27 45.46
CA SER A 97 -17.99 33.17 45.34
C SER A 97 -17.46 33.33 43.91
N VAL A 98 -18.34 33.35 42.90
CA VAL A 98 -17.97 33.44 41.50
C VAL A 98 -18.21 34.86 41.00
N ARG A 99 -17.18 35.47 40.39
CA ARG A 99 -17.28 36.76 39.70
C ARG A 99 -17.14 36.57 38.20
N ALA A 100 -17.94 37.31 37.45
CA ALA A 100 -17.72 37.44 36.01
C ALA A 100 -16.62 38.48 35.75
N GLU A 101 -15.70 38.13 34.87
CA GLU A 101 -14.63 38.99 34.39
C GLU A 101 -14.71 39.07 32.87
N TYR A 102 -14.71 40.29 32.35
CA TYR A 102 -14.71 40.51 30.92
C TYR A 102 -13.31 40.31 30.37
N VAL A 103 -13.17 39.44 29.37
CA VAL A 103 -11.88 39.13 28.73
C VAL A 103 -11.69 40.02 27.50
N ARG A 104 -12.57 39.91 26.48
CA ARG A 104 -12.52 40.68 25.23
C ARG A 104 -13.79 40.48 24.39
N THR A 105 -14.03 41.35 23.41
CA THR A 105 -15.01 41.11 22.33
C THR A 105 -14.37 40.25 21.24
N LEU A 106 -15.10 39.26 20.76
CA LEU A 106 -14.73 38.39 19.64
C LEU A 106 -15.07 39.08 18.32
N GLY A 107 -14.40 38.70 17.23
CA GLY A 107 -14.62 39.31 15.90
C GLY A 107 -16.06 39.20 15.37
N VAL A 108 -16.87 38.30 15.93
CA VAL A 108 -18.30 38.13 15.62
C VAL A 108 -19.22 39.06 16.45
N GLY A 109 -18.63 39.99 17.22
CA GLY A 109 -19.35 40.96 18.05
C GLY A 109 -19.92 40.39 19.36
N ALA A 110 -19.58 39.15 19.71
CA ALA A 110 -19.94 38.55 21.00
C ALA A 110 -18.83 38.75 22.04
N ASP A 111 -19.16 38.85 23.31
CA ASP A 111 -18.22 39.11 24.38
C ASP A 111 -17.80 37.81 25.07
N LEU A 112 -16.49 37.61 25.16
CA LEU A 112 -15.89 36.54 25.93
C LEU A 112 -15.72 36.98 27.38
N MET A 113 -16.29 36.21 28.29
CA MET A 113 -16.20 36.42 29.74
C MET A 113 -15.67 35.18 30.43
N ARG A 114 -14.98 35.39 31.56
CA ARG A 114 -14.41 34.35 32.42
C ARG A 114 -15.05 34.43 33.79
N LEU A 115 -15.47 33.30 34.32
CA LEU A 115 -15.96 33.14 35.69
C LEU A 115 -14.76 32.80 36.59
N SER A 116 -14.58 33.56 37.66
CA SER A 116 -13.36 33.51 38.51
C SER A 116 -13.34 32.34 39.51
N GLY A 117 -14.47 31.66 39.72
CA GLY A 117 -14.59 30.53 40.64
C GLY A 117 -14.70 29.18 39.93
N LYS A 118 -14.34 28.10 40.64
CA LYS A 118 -14.50 26.72 40.14
C LYS A 118 -15.96 26.33 40.17
N MET A 119 -16.59 26.24 39.00
CA MET A 119 -17.97 25.77 38.84
C MET A 119 -17.98 24.40 38.17
N SER A 120 -18.95 23.56 38.54
CA SER A 120 -19.19 22.30 37.81
C SER A 120 -19.76 22.59 36.43
N LYS A 121 -19.61 21.68 35.46
CA LYS A 121 -20.19 21.83 34.12
C LYS A 121 -21.70 22.09 34.18
N ALA A 122 -22.43 21.32 34.99
CA ALA A 122 -23.87 21.48 35.16
C ALA A 122 -24.24 22.87 35.73
N ASP A 123 -23.41 23.45 36.59
CA ASP A 123 -23.65 24.77 37.14
C ASP A 123 -23.32 25.89 36.14
N VAL A 124 -22.28 25.72 35.32
CA VAL A 124 -21.98 26.62 34.20
C VAL A 124 -23.11 26.58 33.17
N ASP A 125 -23.61 25.40 32.84
CA ASP A 125 -24.72 25.23 31.88
C ASP A 125 -26.01 25.92 32.38
N LYS A 126 -26.31 25.82 33.69
CA LYS A 126 -27.42 26.57 34.31
C LYS A 126 -27.22 28.08 34.26
N VAL A 127 -26.01 28.55 34.54
CA VAL A 127 -25.68 29.98 34.45
C VAL A 127 -25.83 30.46 33.01
N VAL A 128 -25.34 29.72 32.03
CA VAL A 128 -25.50 30.06 30.60
C VAL A 128 -26.98 30.07 30.20
N ALA A 129 -27.79 29.13 30.69
CA ALA A 129 -29.24 29.14 30.47
C ALA A 129 -29.91 30.39 31.05
N GLU A 130 -29.54 30.81 32.26
CA GLU A 130 -30.04 32.03 32.90
C GLU A 130 -29.57 33.33 32.22
N ILE A 131 -28.37 33.30 31.61
CA ILE A 131 -27.89 34.40 30.77
C ILE A 131 -28.68 34.43 29.47
N ALA A 132 -28.89 33.28 28.83
CA ALA A 132 -29.66 33.18 27.59
C ALA A 132 -31.15 33.55 27.77
N ALA A 133 -31.70 33.38 28.98
CA ALA A 133 -33.07 33.78 29.32
C ALA A 133 -33.24 35.30 29.55
N ASP A 134 -32.15 36.06 29.65
CA ASP A 134 -32.21 37.51 29.79
C ASP A 134 -32.68 38.16 28.46
N PRO A 135 -33.73 39.00 28.45
CA PRO A 135 -34.23 39.64 27.23
C PRO A 135 -33.18 40.50 26.50
N ALA A 136 -32.15 40.97 27.22
CA ALA A 136 -31.06 41.73 26.63
C ALA A 136 -30.02 40.83 25.92
N VAL A 137 -30.07 39.52 26.08
CA VAL A 137 -29.13 38.56 25.49
C VAL A 137 -29.72 37.94 24.23
N LYS A 138 -28.93 37.96 23.16
CA LYS A 138 -29.23 37.32 21.88
C LYS A 138 -28.91 35.83 21.90
N TYR A 139 -27.75 35.49 22.46
CA TYR A 139 -27.38 34.11 22.78
C TYR A 139 -26.27 34.09 23.82
N ALA A 140 -26.18 32.99 24.56
CA ALA A 140 -25.04 32.68 25.41
C ALA A 140 -24.65 31.22 25.22
N LEU A 141 -23.35 30.96 25.19
CA LEU A 141 -22.78 29.62 25.04
C LEU A 141 -21.51 29.49 25.87
N VAL A 142 -21.17 28.27 26.24
CA VAL A 142 -19.89 27.98 26.91
C VAL A 142 -18.77 28.02 25.88
N ASP A 143 -17.66 28.70 26.19
CA ASP A 143 -16.46 28.74 25.34
C ASP A 143 -15.63 27.48 25.57
N VAL A 144 -15.85 26.45 24.76
CA VAL A 144 -15.22 25.13 24.91
C VAL A 144 -13.82 25.08 24.30
N THR A 145 -12.96 24.23 24.84
CA THR A 145 -11.60 24.04 24.29
C THR A 145 -11.66 23.03 23.15
N LEU A 146 -11.26 23.45 21.95
CA LEU A 146 -11.18 22.58 20.78
C LEU A 146 -9.84 21.84 20.77
N GLN A 147 -9.87 20.54 20.48
CA GLN A 147 -8.69 19.70 20.29
C GLN A 147 -8.67 19.17 18.85
N HIS A 148 -7.48 18.83 18.35
CA HIS A 148 -7.26 18.25 17.02
C HIS A 148 -8.07 16.96 16.83
N THR A 149 -8.78 16.86 15.71
CA THR A 149 -9.59 15.70 15.29
C THR A 149 -8.96 15.03 14.07
N ASP A 150 -8.43 13.82 14.26
CA ASP A 150 -8.12 12.91 13.16
C ASP A 150 -9.38 12.13 12.73
N LEU A 151 -9.43 11.73 11.45
CA LEU A 151 -10.51 10.94 10.85
C LEU A 151 -10.72 9.58 11.56
N PRO A 152 -11.93 8.99 11.55
CA PRO A 152 -12.17 7.72 12.22
C PRO A 152 -11.39 6.59 11.54
N LYS A 153 -10.37 6.10 12.24
CA LYS A 153 -9.66 4.85 11.98
C LYS A 153 -10.66 3.71 12.25
N ALA A 154 -11.11 3.01 11.21
CA ALA A 154 -11.45 1.60 11.40
C ALA A 154 -10.22 0.95 12.04
N ALA A 155 -10.40 0.18 13.11
CA ALA A 155 -9.34 -0.29 14.00
C ALA A 155 -8.13 -0.86 13.24
N LEU A 156 -7.12 -0.02 13.05
CA LEU A 156 -5.78 -0.42 12.69
C LEU A 156 -4.98 -0.33 13.99
N GLU A 157 -4.73 -1.49 14.59
CA GLU A 157 -3.61 -1.69 15.52
C GLU A 157 -2.39 -0.90 14.99
N PRO A 158 -1.65 -0.14 15.81
CA PRO A 158 -0.39 0.44 15.36
C PRO A 158 0.53 -0.72 14.91
N PRO A 159 1.23 -0.60 13.76
CA PRO A 159 2.08 -1.69 13.26
C PRO A 159 3.11 -2.06 14.33
N GLN A 160 3.18 -3.34 14.72
CA GLN A 160 4.11 -3.79 15.75
C GLN A 160 5.56 -3.85 15.23
N LEU A 161 5.75 -3.98 13.91
CA LEU A 161 7.07 -3.88 13.29
C LEU A 161 7.31 -2.53 12.60
N VAL A 162 8.14 -1.70 13.24
CA VAL A 162 8.83 -0.58 12.60
C VAL A 162 10.30 -0.97 12.44
N PRO A 163 10.82 -1.06 11.21
CA PRO A 163 12.23 -1.30 10.91
C PRO A 163 13.18 -0.45 11.77
N ASN A 164 14.20 -1.07 12.36
CA ASN A 164 15.25 -0.35 13.10
C ASN A 164 16.34 0.24 12.17
N ASP A 165 16.15 0.07 10.87
CA ASP A 165 17.06 0.42 9.80
C ASP A 165 17.09 1.96 9.64
N PRO A 166 18.26 2.61 9.78
CA PRO A 166 18.38 4.04 10.03
C PRO A 166 17.86 4.94 8.88
N LEU A 167 17.78 4.42 7.66
CA LEU A 167 17.33 5.17 6.48
C LEU A 167 15.85 4.91 6.15
N TYR A 168 15.21 3.91 6.76
CA TYR A 168 13.81 3.55 6.50
C TYR A 168 12.86 4.73 6.71
N ALA A 169 12.87 5.32 7.90
CA ALA A 169 11.93 6.39 8.27
C ALA A 169 12.15 7.67 7.45
N GLN A 170 13.37 7.90 6.96
CA GLN A 170 13.73 9.11 6.25
C GLN A 170 13.44 9.04 4.75
N TYR A 171 13.61 7.87 4.12
CA TYR A 171 13.62 7.75 2.66
C TYR A 171 12.51 6.87 2.09
N GLN A 172 12.02 5.88 2.85
CA GLN A 172 11.15 4.83 2.31
C GLN A 172 9.65 5.13 2.50
N TRP A 173 9.22 6.30 2.03
CA TRP A 173 7.81 6.70 2.02
C TRP A 173 6.92 5.67 1.31
N ASN A 174 7.48 4.97 0.33
CA ASN A 174 6.85 3.93 -0.47
C ASN A 174 6.36 2.74 0.36
N LEU A 175 6.87 2.55 1.58
CA LEU A 175 6.45 1.45 2.45
C LEU A 175 5.31 1.85 3.39
N SER A 176 5.37 3.05 3.96
CA SER A 176 4.54 3.44 5.12
C SER A 176 3.61 4.64 4.90
N SER A 177 3.82 5.44 3.84
CA SER A 177 2.98 6.62 3.58
C SER A 177 1.54 6.21 3.30
N ALA A 178 0.58 6.77 4.05
CA ALA A 178 -0.85 6.55 3.83
C ALA A 178 -1.33 7.04 2.45
N THR A 179 -0.60 7.99 1.85
CA THR A 179 -0.92 8.53 0.53
C THR A 179 -0.38 7.62 -0.58
N GLY A 180 0.95 7.54 -0.69
CA GLY A 180 1.61 6.88 -1.81
C GLY A 180 2.19 5.49 -1.52
N GLY A 181 2.36 5.09 -0.25
CA GLY A 181 3.08 3.86 0.12
C GLY A 181 2.24 2.59 0.08
N ILE A 182 2.77 1.39 0.31
CA ILE A 182 2.01 0.13 0.10
C ILE A 182 1.41 -0.50 1.36
N ASN A 183 1.43 0.21 2.49
CA ASN A 183 0.98 -0.30 3.78
C ASN A 183 1.76 -1.55 4.25
N ALA A 184 3.07 -1.59 3.98
CA ALA A 184 3.94 -2.71 4.34
C ALA A 184 4.08 -2.93 5.87
N PRO A 185 4.18 -1.88 6.72
CA PRO A 185 4.33 -2.09 8.17
C PRO A 185 3.21 -2.90 8.81
N ALA A 186 1.96 -2.66 8.43
CA ALA A 186 0.82 -3.41 8.94
C ALA A 186 0.77 -4.87 8.41
N ALA A 187 1.42 -5.12 7.27
CA ALA A 187 1.55 -6.44 6.67
C ALA A 187 2.61 -7.30 7.36
N TRP A 188 3.70 -6.70 7.84
CA TRP A 188 4.81 -7.41 8.49
C TRP A 188 4.48 -8.06 9.84
N ASP A 189 3.37 -7.65 10.45
CA ASP A 189 2.80 -8.31 11.63
C ASP A 189 2.11 -9.65 11.28
N VAL A 190 1.83 -9.89 10.00
CA VAL A 190 1.15 -11.09 9.50
C VAL A 190 2.11 -11.99 8.71
N SER A 191 2.91 -11.41 7.82
CA SER A 191 3.83 -12.15 6.95
C SER A 191 5.03 -11.28 6.57
N ARG A 192 6.18 -11.92 6.40
CA ARG A 192 7.43 -11.27 5.95
C ARG A 192 7.98 -11.92 4.68
N GLY A 193 7.25 -12.84 4.07
CA GLY A 193 7.65 -13.52 2.84
C GLY A 193 8.40 -14.84 3.06
N ASP A 194 8.43 -15.35 4.29
CA ASP A 194 9.10 -16.60 4.66
C ASP A 194 8.73 -17.76 3.73
N GLY A 195 9.75 -18.48 3.26
CA GLY A 195 9.59 -19.68 2.43
C GLY A 195 9.21 -19.42 0.97
N VAL A 196 9.11 -18.16 0.54
CA VAL A 196 8.82 -17.80 -0.85
C VAL A 196 10.08 -17.35 -1.58
N VAL A 197 10.28 -17.88 -2.78
CA VAL A 197 11.35 -17.51 -3.71
C VAL A 197 10.83 -16.53 -4.75
N VAL A 198 11.47 -15.37 -4.83
CA VAL A 198 11.21 -14.34 -5.84
C VAL A 198 12.38 -14.25 -6.80
N ALA A 199 12.18 -14.61 -8.07
CA ALA A 199 13.18 -14.46 -9.10
C ALA A 199 13.21 -13.03 -9.65
N VAL A 200 14.40 -12.44 -9.73
CA VAL A 200 14.63 -11.10 -10.27
C VAL A 200 15.40 -11.23 -11.58
N LEU A 201 14.69 -11.11 -12.70
CA LEU A 201 15.25 -11.19 -14.04
C LEU A 201 15.69 -9.80 -14.49
N ASP A 202 16.98 -9.49 -14.33
CA ASP A 202 17.49 -8.11 -14.40
C ASP A 202 19.00 -8.05 -14.77
N THR A 203 19.71 -7.00 -14.39
CA THR A 203 21.15 -6.79 -14.64
C THR A 203 22.07 -7.72 -13.82
N GLY A 204 21.50 -8.45 -12.88
CA GLY A 204 22.21 -9.24 -11.88
C GLY A 204 22.16 -8.61 -10.50
N ILE A 205 23.04 -9.08 -9.62
CA ILE A 205 23.10 -8.68 -8.22
C ILE A 205 24.53 -8.34 -7.80
N LEU A 206 24.66 -7.41 -6.87
CA LEU A 206 25.87 -7.16 -6.09
C LEU A 206 25.75 -7.90 -4.75
N PRO A 207 26.21 -9.17 -4.65
CA PRO A 207 25.88 -10.04 -3.53
C PRO A 207 26.54 -9.63 -2.22
N ASN A 208 27.61 -8.83 -2.26
CA ASN A 208 28.35 -8.40 -1.07
C ASN A 208 27.87 -7.05 -0.53
N HIS A 209 26.76 -6.49 -1.03
CA HIS A 209 26.14 -5.34 -0.37
C HIS A 209 25.77 -5.77 1.07
N PRO A 210 26.19 -5.02 2.10
CA PRO A 210 26.03 -5.44 3.50
C PRO A 210 24.56 -5.65 3.89
N ASP A 211 23.65 -5.00 3.17
CA ASP A 211 22.21 -5.01 3.42
C ASP A 211 21.41 -6.07 2.61
N VAL A 212 22.08 -6.90 1.80
CA VAL A 212 21.38 -7.83 0.86
C VAL A 212 21.82 -9.28 1.01
N ALA A 213 23.03 -9.50 1.53
CA ALA A 213 23.71 -10.79 1.42
C ALA A 213 23.01 -11.99 2.10
N VAL A 214 22.05 -11.76 3.00
CA VAL A 214 21.49 -12.82 3.86
C VAL A 214 20.40 -13.67 3.21
N ASN A 215 19.71 -13.17 2.17
CA ASN A 215 18.53 -13.82 1.58
C ASN A 215 18.67 -14.09 0.07
N LEU A 216 19.89 -14.34 -0.41
CA LEU A 216 20.18 -14.57 -1.82
C LEU A 216 20.44 -16.06 -2.13
N LEU A 217 19.77 -16.58 -3.15
CA LEU A 217 20.13 -17.85 -3.76
C LEU A 217 21.25 -17.68 -4.78
N GLN A 218 21.89 -18.81 -5.10
CA GLN A 218 22.73 -18.86 -6.28
C GLN A 218 21.88 -18.73 -7.54
N GLY A 219 22.05 -17.61 -8.21
CA GLY A 219 21.43 -17.30 -9.49
C GLY A 219 22.05 -18.00 -10.69
N TYR A 220 21.64 -17.54 -11.87
CA TYR A 220 22.23 -17.93 -13.15
C TYR A 220 22.30 -16.73 -14.11
N ASP A 221 23.32 -16.71 -14.96
CA ASP A 221 23.56 -15.66 -15.94
C ASP A 221 23.31 -16.22 -17.34
N PHE A 222 22.21 -15.75 -17.93
CA PHE A 222 21.70 -16.21 -19.21
C PHE A 222 22.23 -15.43 -20.41
N ILE A 223 22.95 -14.33 -20.19
CA ILE A 223 23.41 -13.46 -21.28
C ILE A 223 24.40 -14.24 -22.15
N SER A 224 24.05 -14.54 -23.40
CA SER A 224 24.88 -15.39 -24.27
C SER A 224 25.89 -14.61 -25.12
N ASP A 225 26.02 -13.30 -24.93
CA ASP A 225 26.95 -12.44 -25.68
C ASP A 225 28.03 -11.85 -24.75
N ALA A 226 29.29 -12.16 -25.03
CA ALA A 226 30.45 -11.75 -24.24
C ALA A 226 30.56 -10.23 -24.10
N ARG A 227 30.21 -9.48 -25.16
CA ARG A 227 30.29 -8.01 -25.16
C ARG A 227 29.23 -7.39 -24.25
N ARG A 228 28.00 -7.94 -24.23
CA ARG A 228 26.91 -7.49 -23.35
C ARG A 228 27.12 -7.91 -21.91
N SER A 229 27.51 -9.16 -21.73
CA SER A 229 27.73 -9.73 -20.40
C SER A 229 28.95 -9.17 -19.68
N ARG A 230 29.91 -8.60 -20.43
CA ARG A 230 31.26 -8.21 -19.98
C ARG A 230 32.12 -9.41 -19.52
N ARG A 231 31.76 -10.64 -19.93
CA ARG A 231 32.53 -11.86 -19.68
C ARG A 231 33.49 -12.16 -20.86
N PRO A 232 34.55 -12.95 -20.64
CA PRO A 232 35.48 -13.33 -21.71
C PRO A 232 34.89 -14.30 -22.75
N THR A 233 33.72 -14.89 -22.50
CA THR A 233 33.09 -15.91 -23.35
C THR A 233 31.58 -15.72 -23.44
N ASP A 234 31.00 -16.22 -24.53
CA ASP A 234 29.54 -16.28 -24.78
C ASP A 234 28.80 -17.34 -23.91
N ALA A 235 29.53 -18.07 -23.08
CA ALA A 235 28.94 -19.09 -22.21
C ALA A 235 27.97 -18.46 -21.20
N ARG A 236 26.79 -19.07 -21.06
CA ARG A 236 25.88 -18.86 -19.93
C ARG A 236 26.44 -19.61 -18.72
N VAL A 237 26.46 -18.99 -17.54
CA VAL A 237 27.23 -19.48 -16.38
C VAL A 237 26.47 -19.42 -15.05
N PRO A 238 26.79 -20.28 -14.07
CA PRO A 238 26.25 -20.18 -12.72
C PRO A 238 26.60 -18.85 -12.04
N GLY A 239 25.71 -18.39 -11.16
CA GLY A 239 25.80 -17.09 -10.51
C GLY A 239 25.15 -15.99 -11.33
N ALA A 240 24.96 -14.82 -10.73
CA ALA A 240 24.29 -13.68 -11.38
C ALA A 240 24.95 -12.36 -10.99
N LEU A 241 26.28 -12.35 -10.87
CA LEU A 241 27.03 -11.13 -10.55
C LEU A 241 26.76 -10.06 -11.60
N ASP A 242 26.37 -8.86 -11.16
CA ASP A 242 26.31 -7.71 -12.04
C ASP A 242 27.73 -7.22 -12.35
N TYR A 243 28.17 -7.39 -13.60
CA TYR A 243 29.48 -6.92 -14.06
C TYR A 243 29.48 -5.43 -14.46
N GLY A 244 28.32 -4.77 -14.43
CA GLY A 244 28.12 -3.42 -14.92
C GLY A 244 27.61 -3.36 -16.36
N ASP A 245 26.63 -2.51 -16.60
CA ASP A 245 25.97 -2.27 -17.89
C ASP A 245 26.32 -0.91 -18.51
N TRP A 246 27.32 -0.20 -17.96
CA TRP A 246 27.78 1.09 -18.49
C TRP A 246 28.06 1.05 -20.00
N VAL A 247 27.87 2.21 -20.64
CA VAL A 247 28.11 2.44 -22.07
C VAL A 247 29.13 3.57 -22.19
N GLU A 248 30.24 3.29 -22.85
CA GLU A 248 31.40 4.18 -22.93
C GLU A 248 31.17 5.38 -23.85
N ASN A 249 30.43 5.18 -24.95
CA ASN A 249 30.30 6.17 -26.01
C ASN A 249 28.85 6.37 -26.44
N ASP A 250 28.53 7.60 -26.85
CA ASP A 250 27.29 7.89 -27.56
C ASP A 250 27.18 7.05 -28.85
N ASN A 251 25.94 6.74 -29.23
CA ASN A 251 25.55 5.95 -30.40
C ASN A 251 26.07 4.50 -30.42
N GLU A 252 26.59 4.00 -29.30
CA GLU A 252 27.19 2.66 -29.27
C GLU A 252 26.15 1.52 -29.24
N CYS A 253 25.03 1.69 -28.53
CA CYS A 253 23.99 0.66 -28.45
C CYS A 253 23.01 0.76 -29.62
N TYR A 254 22.63 1.98 -29.99
CA TYR A 254 21.82 2.30 -31.17
C TYR A 254 22.03 3.78 -31.54
N ALA A 255 21.66 4.18 -32.75
CA ALA A 255 21.74 5.58 -33.17
C ALA A 255 20.89 6.47 -32.23
N GLY A 256 21.53 7.41 -31.53
CA GLY A 256 20.92 8.27 -30.53
C GLY A 256 21.02 7.77 -29.08
N SER A 257 21.57 6.59 -28.81
CA SER A 257 21.86 6.16 -27.42
C SER A 257 22.97 7.03 -26.83
N LEU A 258 22.92 7.35 -25.53
CA LEU A 258 23.98 8.11 -24.86
C LEU A 258 24.94 7.20 -24.10
N ALA A 259 26.17 7.65 -23.89
CA ALA A 259 27.05 7.09 -22.88
C ALA A 259 26.36 7.17 -21.50
N ALA A 260 26.56 6.13 -20.68
CA ALA A 260 25.87 6.01 -19.40
C ALA A 260 26.73 5.23 -18.40
N ASP A 261 26.66 5.61 -17.14
CA ASP A 261 27.23 4.84 -16.03
C ASP A 261 26.42 3.57 -15.77
N SER A 262 27.02 2.60 -15.08
CA SER A 262 26.33 1.38 -14.66
C SER A 262 25.12 1.71 -13.77
N SER A 263 24.00 1.07 -14.09
CA SER A 263 22.71 1.29 -13.45
C SER A 263 22.68 0.68 -12.04
N TRP A 264 23.25 -0.52 -11.91
CA TRP A 264 23.10 -1.43 -10.77
C TRP A 264 21.63 -1.78 -10.49
N HIS A 265 20.84 -1.80 -11.57
CA HIS A 265 19.39 -1.83 -11.54
C HIS A 265 18.84 -3.07 -10.83
N GLY A 266 19.33 -4.27 -11.17
CA GLY A 266 18.88 -5.52 -10.56
C GLY A 266 19.14 -5.60 -9.06
N SER A 267 20.19 -4.93 -8.57
CA SER A 267 20.46 -4.84 -7.14
C SER A 267 19.41 -4.01 -6.41
N HIS A 268 19.05 -2.85 -6.96
CA HIS A 268 18.02 -1.95 -6.40
C HIS A 268 16.63 -2.61 -6.41
N VAL A 269 16.29 -3.30 -7.51
CA VAL A 269 15.06 -4.08 -7.65
C VAL A 269 14.99 -5.22 -6.62
N ALA A 270 16.07 -5.98 -6.47
CA ALA A 270 16.16 -7.05 -5.47
C ALA A 270 16.06 -6.52 -4.03
N GLY A 271 16.68 -5.37 -3.74
CA GLY A 271 16.57 -4.72 -2.44
C GLY A 271 15.13 -4.27 -2.13
N THR A 272 14.41 -3.74 -3.12
CA THR A 272 12.99 -3.41 -2.95
C THR A 272 12.18 -4.64 -2.52
N ILE A 273 12.52 -5.82 -3.03
CA ILE A 273 11.84 -7.07 -2.68
C ILE A 273 12.23 -7.53 -1.27
N ALA A 274 13.52 -7.76 -1.02
CA ALA A 274 13.97 -8.45 0.20
C ALA A 274 15.32 -7.95 0.73
N GLU A 275 15.55 -6.64 0.73
CA GLU A 275 16.62 -6.04 1.54
C GLU A 275 16.45 -6.43 3.01
N ALA A 276 17.58 -6.68 3.68
CA ALA A 276 17.59 -7.21 5.04
C ALA A 276 17.04 -6.17 6.01
N THR A 277 15.88 -6.46 6.61
CA THR A 277 15.20 -5.53 7.51
C THR A 277 15.43 -5.91 8.98
N ASN A 278 15.55 -4.91 9.84
CA ASN A 278 15.85 -4.99 11.28
C ASN A 278 17.29 -5.39 11.62
N ASN A 279 18.25 -5.13 10.73
CA ASN A 279 19.67 -5.45 10.96
C ASN A 279 20.47 -4.24 11.50
N GLY A 280 19.84 -3.07 11.63
CA GLY A 280 20.46 -1.82 12.06
C GLY A 280 21.31 -1.13 10.97
N ILE A 281 21.14 -1.53 9.72
CA ILE A 281 21.87 -1.04 8.54
C ILE A 281 20.83 -0.52 7.54
N GLY A 282 21.11 0.64 6.94
CA GLY A 282 20.38 1.08 5.75
C GLY A 282 18.86 1.08 5.78
N MET A 283 18.28 0.26 4.89
CA MET A 283 16.90 0.33 4.40
C MET A 283 16.20 -1.03 4.56
N ALA A 284 14.89 -1.05 4.34
CA ALA A 284 14.05 -2.24 4.49
C ALA A 284 13.54 -2.78 3.15
N GLY A 285 13.49 -4.11 3.01
CA GLY A 285 12.76 -4.79 1.95
C GLY A 285 11.27 -4.92 2.25
N VAL A 286 10.44 -5.03 1.20
CA VAL A 286 8.97 -5.23 1.36
C VAL A 286 8.64 -6.62 1.91
N ALA A 287 9.33 -7.66 1.46
CA ALA A 287 9.23 -9.05 1.91
C ALA A 287 10.58 -9.52 2.45
N PRO A 288 11.01 -9.03 3.62
CA PRO A 288 12.40 -9.15 4.07
C PRO A 288 12.83 -10.57 4.45
N ASN A 289 11.91 -11.52 4.55
CA ASN A 289 12.21 -12.95 4.76
C ASN A 289 11.97 -13.79 3.48
N ALA A 290 11.55 -13.17 2.38
CA ALA A 290 11.55 -13.83 1.08
C ALA A 290 12.99 -14.06 0.60
N THR A 291 13.17 -15.13 -0.15
CA THR A 291 14.46 -15.47 -0.74
C THR A 291 14.52 -14.97 -2.18
N VAL A 292 15.56 -14.25 -2.56
CA VAL A 292 15.71 -13.73 -3.93
C VAL A 292 16.57 -14.68 -4.77
N LEU A 293 16.05 -15.05 -5.94
CA LEU A 293 16.79 -15.75 -6.98
C LEU A 293 17.21 -14.74 -8.07
N PRO A 294 18.45 -14.23 -8.05
CA PRO A 294 18.91 -13.29 -9.08
C PRO A 294 19.12 -14.03 -10.40
N VAL A 295 18.56 -13.53 -11.50
CA VAL A 295 18.73 -14.11 -12.83
C VAL A 295 19.17 -13.02 -13.78
N ARG A 296 20.42 -13.10 -14.25
CA ARG A 296 21.03 -12.03 -15.04
C ARG A 296 20.70 -12.23 -16.52
N VAL A 297 19.95 -11.28 -17.09
CA VAL A 297 19.49 -11.28 -18.49
C VAL A 297 19.74 -9.97 -19.22
N ILE A 298 20.03 -8.89 -18.48
CA ILE A 298 20.38 -7.57 -19.01
C ILE A 298 21.86 -7.29 -18.72
N GLY A 299 22.58 -6.78 -19.71
CA GLY A 299 23.94 -6.26 -19.52
C GLY A 299 24.12 -4.96 -20.29
N ARG A 300 25.35 -4.70 -20.74
CA ARG A 300 25.64 -3.55 -21.60
C ARG A 300 24.72 -3.56 -22.82
N CYS A 301 24.08 -2.43 -23.13
CA CYS A 301 23.14 -2.29 -24.23
C CYS A 301 21.86 -3.15 -24.15
N GLY A 302 21.50 -3.64 -22.96
CA GLY A 302 20.27 -4.41 -22.77
C GLY A 302 20.50 -5.93 -22.79
N GLY A 303 19.45 -6.66 -23.16
CA GLY A 303 19.44 -8.13 -23.20
C GLY A 303 18.68 -8.66 -24.41
N TYR A 304 18.90 -9.94 -24.73
CA TYR A 304 18.19 -10.60 -25.82
C TYR A 304 16.90 -11.24 -25.35
N LEU A 305 15.85 -11.12 -26.17
CA LEU A 305 14.58 -11.82 -25.97
C LEU A 305 14.78 -13.31 -25.67
N SER A 306 15.63 -13.99 -26.45
CA SER A 306 15.94 -15.41 -26.28
C SER A 306 16.50 -15.74 -24.90
N ASP A 307 17.36 -14.89 -24.36
CA ASP A 307 17.95 -15.09 -23.03
C ASP A 307 16.90 -14.86 -21.93
N VAL A 308 16.01 -13.88 -22.12
CA VAL A 308 14.92 -13.59 -21.17
C VAL A 308 13.89 -14.72 -21.14
N VAL A 309 13.45 -15.26 -22.29
CA VAL A 309 12.44 -16.35 -22.32
C VAL A 309 12.98 -17.67 -21.78
N ASP A 310 14.27 -17.98 -22.02
CA ASP A 310 14.96 -19.10 -21.40
C ASP A 310 15.05 -18.91 -19.88
N ALA A 311 15.39 -17.70 -19.43
CA ALA A 311 15.45 -17.35 -18.01
C ALA A 311 14.09 -17.45 -17.31
N ILE A 312 12.99 -17.01 -17.94
CA ILE A 312 11.62 -17.17 -17.40
C ILE A 312 11.32 -18.66 -17.23
N THR A 313 11.63 -19.44 -18.25
CA THR A 313 11.41 -20.90 -18.24
C THR A 313 12.19 -21.56 -17.10
N TRP A 314 13.47 -21.26 -16.95
CA TRP A 314 14.33 -21.82 -15.91
C TRP A 314 13.97 -21.36 -14.50
N ALA A 315 13.70 -20.06 -14.31
CA ALA A 315 13.37 -19.47 -13.02
C ALA A 315 12.09 -20.08 -12.44
N SER A 316 11.11 -20.41 -13.29
CA SER A 316 9.87 -21.09 -12.91
C SER A 316 9.98 -22.62 -12.84
N GLY A 317 11.18 -23.19 -12.87
CA GLY A 317 11.41 -24.65 -12.72
C GLY A 317 11.32 -25.47 -14.02
N GLY A 318 11.20 -24.82 -15.17
CA GLY A 318 11.33 -25.45 -16.49
C GLY A 318 12.79 -25.85 -16.79
N THR A 319 12.98 -26.69 -17.80
CA THR A 319 14.30 -27.13 -18.24
C THR A 319 14.76 -26.35 -19.45
N VAL A 320 16.01 -25.89 -19.45
CA VAL A 320 16.67 -25.24 -20.58
C VAL A 320 17.88 -26.06 -20.98
N ALA A 321 18.02 -26.38 -22.27
CA ALA A 321 19.11 -27.19 -22.77
C ALA A 321 20.47 -26.52 -22.48
N GLY A 322 21.42 -27.29 -21.94
CA GLY A 322 22.75 -26.77 -21.59
C GLY A 322 22.84 -25.95 -20.30
N VAL A 323 21.73 -25.80 -19.58
CA VAL A 323 21.68 -25.12 -18.27
C VAL A 323 21.28 -26.13 -17.18
N PRO A 324 21.97 -26.18 -16.02
CA PRO A 324 21.58 -27.05 -14.91
C PRO A 324 20.15 -26.77 -14.45
N ALA A 325 19.43 -27.82 -14.02
CA ALA A 325 18.07 -27.66 -13.49
C ALA A 325 18.07 -26.71 -12.27
N ASN A 326 17.07 -25.83 -12.19
CA ASN A 326 16.90 -24.95 -11.05
C ASN A 326 16.40 -25.75 -9.83
N ALA A 327 17.19 -25.81 -8.77
CA ALA A 327 16.81 -26.47 -7.52
C ALA A 327 15.83 -25.64 -6.67
N ASN A 328 15.69 -24.35 -6.96
CA ASN A 328 14.87 -23.40 -6.21
C ASN A 328 13.96 -22.63 -7.20
N PRO A 329 12.95 -23.29 -7.79
CA PRO A 329 12.00 -22.62 -8.67
C PRO A 329 11.28 -21.49 -7.92
N ALA A 330 11.05 -20.37 -8.60
CA ALA A 330 10.42 -19.21 -8.01
C ALA A 330 8.89 -19.29 -8.06
N GLU A 331 8.23 -18.94 -6.96
CA GLU A 331 6.78 -18.72 -6.93
C GLU A 331 6.40 -17.39 -7.59
N VAL A 332 7.31 -16.41 -7.61
CA VAL A 332 7.09 -15.10 -8.24
C VAL A 332 8.30 -14.72 -9.10
N ILE A 333 8.07 -14.29 -10.34
CA ILE A 333 9.08 -13.69 -11.23
C ILE A 333 8.80 -12.19 -11.34
N ASN A 334 9.82 -11.36 -11.08
CA ASN A 334 9.80 -9.93 -11.36
C ASN A 334 10.63 -9.62 -12.61
N LEU A 335 10.01 -8.93 -13.57
CA LEU A 335 10.62 -8.45 -14.81
C LEU A 335 10.51 -6.91 -14.87
N SER A 336 11.50 -6.23 -14.30
CA SER A 336 11.63 -4.77 -14.36
C SER A 336 12.30 -4.29 -15.65
N LEU A 337 11.90 -4.89 -16.77
CA LEU A 337 12.45 -4.68 -18.11
C LEU A 337 11.32 -4.62 -19.14
N GLY A 338 11.64 -4.14 -20.34
CA GLY A 338 10.69 -4.19 -21.44
C GLY A 338 11.24 -3.55 -22.70
N ILE A 339 10.53 -3.78 -23.79
CA ILE A 339 10.81 -3.20 -25.11
C ILE A 339 9.52 -2.68 -25.73
N GLY A 340 9.63 -1.77 -26.69
CA GLY A 340 8.50 -1.35 -27.52
C GLY A 340 8.04 -2.48 -28.44
N GLY A 341 6.74 -2.60 -28.63
CA GLY A 341 6.08 -3.64 -29.41
C GLY A 341 4.96 -4.34 -28.62
N THR A 342 4.03 -4.95 -29.34
CA THR A 342 3.03 -5.85 -28.75
C THR A 342 3.69 -7.13 -28.26
N CYS A 343 3.02 -7.87 -27.37
CA CYS A 343 3.50 -9.17 -26.93
C CYS A 343 3.82 -10.08 -28.12
N ASP A 344 5.04 -10.59 -28.15
CA ASP A 344 5.45 -11.59 -29.13
C ASP A 344 5.20 -13.01 -28.61
N ARG A 345 5.20 -13.95 -29.55
CA ARG A 345 4.89 -15.35 -29.28
C ARG A 345 5.89 -16.01 -28.32
N LEU A 346 7.17 -15.64 -28.35
CA LEU A 346 8.18 -16.27 -27.49
C LEU A 346 7.98 -15.83 -26.04
N PHE A 347 7.72 -14.54 -25.80
CA PHE A 347 7.35 -14.08 -24.46
C PHE A 347 6.07 -14.78 -23.98
N GLN A 348 5.02 -14.83 -24.80
CA GLN A 348 3.76 -15.46 -24.40
C GLN A 348 3.94 -16.95 -24.04
N GLU A 349 4.64 -17.73 -24.86
CA GLU A 349 4.87 -19.16 -24.60
C GLU A 349 5.67 -19.39 -23.31
N ALA A 350 6.69 -18.56 -23.03
CA ALA A 350 7.47 -18.67 -21.80
C ALA A 350 6.67 -18.28 -20.55
N ILE A 351 5.87 -17.21 -20.64
CA ILE A 351 4.99 -16.75 -19.56
C ILE A 351 3.91 -17.79 -19.27
N ASP A 352 3.23 -18.30 -20.31
CA ASP A 352 2.21 -19.35 -20.17
C ASP A 352 2.80 -20.60 -19.53
N GLY A 353 4.03 -20.98 -19.92
CA GLY A 353 4.76 -22.07 -19.30
C GLY A 353 5.06 -21.85 -17.82
N ALA A 354 5.50 -20.64 -17.43
CA ALA A 354 5.76 -20.29 -16.04
C ALA A 354 4.46 -20.33 -15.20
N VAL A 355 3.38 -19.76 -15.72
CA VAL A 355 2.07 -19.72 -15.06
C VAL A 355 1.47 -21.13 -14.94
N ALA A 356 1.64 -21.98 -15.94
CA ALA A 356 1.23 -23.39 -15.88
C ALA A 356 1.98 -24.19 -14.80
N ARG A 357 3.19 -23.75 -14.42
CA ARG A 357 3.97 -24.30 -13.29
C ARG A 357 3.62 -23.65 -11.94
N GLY A 358 2.70 -22.69 -11.93
CA GLY A 358 2.24 -22.00 -10.72
C GLY A 358 3.01 -20.72 -10.39
N THR A 359 3.94 -20.28 -11.23
CA THR A 359 4.72 -19.06 -11.00
C THR A 359 3.93 -17.83 -11.45
N THR A 360 3.79 -16.84 -10.56
CA THR A 360 3.21 -15.53 -10.90
C THR A 360 4.24 -14.66 -11.57
N VAL A 361 3.90 -14.03 -12.70
CA VAL A 361 4.81 -13.15 -13.45
C VAL A 361 4.37 -11.69 -13.29
N VAL A 362 5.22 -10.88 -12.68
CA VAL A 362 5.00 -9.45 -12.44
C VAL A 362 5.94 -8.64 -13.32
N VAL A 363 5.40 -7.66 -14.06
CA VAL A 363 6.15 -6.92 -15.09
C VAL A 363 5.98 -5.42 -14.94
N ALA A 364 7.01 -4.66 -15.29
CA ALA A 364 6.91 -3.20 -15.37
C ALA A 364 6.10 -2.76 -16.60
N ALA A 365 5.20 -1.78 -16.46
CA ALA A 365 4.41 -1.28 -17.60
C ALA A 365 5.26 -0.52 -18.64
N GLY A 366 6.42 0.01 -18.25
CA GLY A 366 7.33 0.80 -19.07
C GLY A 366 7.28 2.31 -18.79
N ASN A 367 8.28 3.04 -19.31
CA ASN A 367 8.59 4.42 -18.91
C ASN A 367 8.54 5.43 -20.07
N SER A 368 7.62 5.23 -21.03
CA SER A 368 7.54 6.05 -22.26
C SER A 368 6.34 6.99 -22.30
N ALA A 369 5.60 7.12 -21.19
CA ALA A 369 4.32 7.84 -21.15
C ALA A 369 3.37 7.42 -22.29
N GLY A 370 3.38 6.13 -22.62
CA GLY A 370 2.63 5.54 -23.73
C GLY A 370 1.63 4.48 -23.28
N ASN A 371 0.81 4.02 -24.22
CA ASN A 371 -0.12 2.91 -23.95
C ASN A 371 0.66 1.59 -23.77
N ALA A 372 0.59 0.99 -22.59
CA ALA A 372 1.25 -0.26 -22.19
C ALA A 372 0.95 -1.44 -23.13
N ALA A 373 -0.17 -1.41 -23.87
CA ALA A 373 -0.47 -2.40 -24.91
C ALA A 373 0.58 -2.43 -26.05
N ASN A 374 1.41 -1.39 -26.17
CA ASN A 374 2.50 -1.29 -27.15
C ASN A 374 3.87 -1.57 -26.54
N PHE A 375 3.93 -2.18 -25.34
CA PHE A 375 5.18 -2.52 -24.67
C PHE A 375 5.12 -3.96 -24.16
N ASN A 376 6.20 -4.70 -24.34
CA ASN A 376 6.30 -6.12 -24.02
C ASN A 376 7.38 -6.29 -22.94
N PRO A 377 7.14 -7.04 -21.84
CA PRO A 377 6.03 -7.98 -21.60
C PRO A 377 4.74 -7.43 -20.98
N ALA A 378 4.63 -6.12 -20.77
CA ALA A 378 3.40 -5.52 -20.20
C ALA A 378 2.10 -5.79 -21.00
N SER A 379 2.22 -6.03 -22.31
CA SER A 379 1.09 -6.33 -23.20
C SER A 379 0.79 -7.83 -23.35
N CYS A 380 1.54 -8.70 -22.68
CA CYS A 380 1.29 -10.14 -22.72
C CYS A 380 0.09 -10.52 -21.85
N ALA A 381 -0.54 -11.65 -22.14
CA ALA A 381 -1.50 -12.25 -21.23
C ALA A 381 -0.77 -12.99 -20.10
N ASN A 382 -1.48 -13.25 -18.99
CA ASN A 382 -0.97 -13.99 -17.82
C ASN A 382 0.21 -13.31 -17.11
N VAL A 383 0.26 -11.97 -17.16
CA VAL A 383 1.19 -11.15 -16.37
C VAL A 383 0.42 -10.17 -15.51
N ILE A 384 1.04 -9.72 -14.42
CA ILE A 384 0.59 -8.58 -13.63
C ILE A 384 1.40 -7.36 -14.08
N ALA A 385 0.81 -6.49 -14.90
CA ALA A 385 1.46 -5.31 -15.42
C ALA A 385 1.31 -4.11 -14.48
N VAL A 386 2.43 -3.54 -14.05
CA VAL A 386 2.49 -2.58 -12.93
C VAL A 386 2.83 -1.16 -13.40
N GLY A 387 1.89 -0.24 -13.18
CA GLY A 387 2.10 1.20 -13.36
C GLY A 387 2.85 1.85 -12.19
N ALA A 388 3.37 3.07 -12.41
CA ALA A 388 4.14 3.80 -11.40
C ALA A 388 3.37 4.99 -10.82
N THR A 389 3.28 5.04 -9.50
CA THR A 389 2.78 6.19 -8.75
C THR A 389 3.88 6.99 -8.07
N ARG A 390 3.55 8.25 -7.83
CA ARG A 390 4.32 9.27 -7.12
C ARG A 390 4.10 9.20 -5.61
N ILE A 391 4.84 9.99 -4.83
CA ILE A 391 4.60 10.14 -3.38
C ILE A 391 3.19 10.65 -3.07
N THR A 392 2.60 11.38 -4.01
CA THR A 392 1.22 11.88 -3.96
C THR A 392 0.17 10.83 -4.31
N GLY A 393 0.57 9.62 -4.73
CA GLY A 393 -0.31 8.57 -5.23
C GLY A 393 -0.85 8.81 -6.64
N GLY A 394 -0.49 9.91 -7.30
CA GLY A 394 -0.81 10.16 -8.71
C GLY A 394 0.13 9.43 -9.66
N ILE A 395 -0.25 9.34 -10.95
CA ILE A 395 0.60 8.77 -12.00
C ILE A 395 1.96 9.49 -12.10
N ALA A 396 3.04 8.73 -12.20
CA ALA A 396 4.36 9.28 -12.51
C ALA A 396 4.43 9.71 -13.98
N SER A 397 5.07 10.85 -14.28
CA SER A 397 5.03 11.47 -15.61
C SER A 397 5.54 10.59 -16.75
N TYR A 398 6.41 9.63 -16.43
CA TYR A 398 6.97 8.67 -17.38
C TYR A 398 6.16 7.37 -17.49
N SER A 399 5.24 7.08 -16.55
CA SER A 399 4.57 5.78 -16.49
C SER A 399 3.78 5.53 -17.77
N ASN A 400 3.97 4.34 -18.35
CA ASN A 400 3.00 3.83 -19.30
C ASN A 400 1.65 3.59 -18.60
N TYR A 401 0.59 3.64 -19.40
CA TYR A 401 -0.80 3.61 -18.97
C TYR A 401 -1.66 2.78 -19.93
N GLY A 402 -2.94 2.60 -19.65
CA GLY A 402 -3.89 1.92 -20.53
C GLY A 402 -4.50 0.69 -19.89
N ALA A 403 -5.41 0.04 -20.62
CA ALA A 403 -6.15 -1.12 -20.14
C ALA A 403 -5.27 -2.36 -19.87
N ALA A 404 -4.04 -2.38 -20.39
CA ALA A 404 -3.07 -3.44 -20.11
C ALA A 404 -2.42 -3.28 -18.72
N VAL A 405 -2.56 -2.15 -18.02
CA VAL A 405 -2.05 -1.98 -16.65
C VAL A 405 -3.08 -2.49 -15.66
N ASP A 406 -2.70 -3.47 -14.83
CA ASP A 406 -3.60 -4.13 -13.87
C ASP A 406 -3.80 -3.31 -12.60
N LEU A 407 -2.70 -2.86 -12.02
CA LEU A 407 -2.61 -2.03 -10.82
C LEU A 407 -1.29 -1.25 -10.83
N SER A 408 -1.09 -0.39 -9.83
CA SER A 408 0.13 0.39 -9.70
C SER A 408 0.84 0.16 -8.37
N GLY A 409 2.14 0.43 -8.36
CA GLY A 409 2.96 0.50 -7.17
C GLY A 409 3.77 1.81 -7.12
N PRO A 410 4.42 2.12 -5.98
CA PRO A 410 5.29 3.27 -5.86
C PRO A 410 6.48 3.18 -6.84
N GLY A 411 6.52 4.08 -7.82
CA GLY A 411 7.63 4.18 -8.78
C GLY A 411 8.45 5.45 -8.63
N GLY A 412 7.93 6.47 -7.92
CA GLY A 412 8.61 7.75 -7.64
C GLY A 412 8.44 8.78 -8.75
N GLY A 413 8.08 10.03 -8.41
CA GLY A 413 7.97 11.13 -9.38
C GLY A 413 9.28 11.84 -9.70
N GLY A 414 10.39 11.36 -9.15
CA GLY A 414 11.72 11.94 -9.31
C GLY A 414 11.77 13.38 -8.83
N SER A 415 12.47 14.24 -9.57
CA SER A 415 12.68 15.65 -9.19
C SER A 415 11.38 16.46 -9.04
N VAL A 416 10.28 16.05 -9.67
CA VAL A 416 8.98 16.75 -9.58
C VAL A 416 8.39 16.65 -8.16
N ASP A 417 8.74 15.61 -7.41
CA ASP A 417 8.34 15.40 -6.01
C ASP A 417 9.44 15.77 -5.00
N GLY A 418 10.53 16.39 -5.49
CA GLY A 418 11.65 16.84 -4.67
C GLY A 418 12.71 15.76 -4.43
N ASN A 419 13.93 16.22 -4.10
CA ASN A 419 15.04 15.36 -3.70
C ASN A 419 15.23 15.49 -2.18
N PRO A 420 15.13 14.41 -1.38
CA PRO A 420 15.07 13.00 -1.78
C PRO A 420 13.66 12.39 -1.94
N GLY A 421 12.61 13.09 -1.53
CA GLY A 421 11.27 12.51 -1.32
C GLY A 421 10.56 11.96 -2.56
N GLY A 422 11.00 12.31 -3.76
CA GLY A 422 10.39 11.88 -5.02
C GLY A 422 10.89 10.55 -5.58
N TYR A 423 11.90 9.93 -4.98
CA TYR A 423 12.52 8.70 -5.49
C TYR A 423 12.18 7.48 -4.63
N ILE A 424 12.34 6.30 -5.22
CA ILE A 424 12.39 5.02 -4.50
C ILE A 424 13.85 4.75 -4.19
N TRP A 425 14.19 4.80 -2.91
CA TRP A 425 15.55 4.57 -2.42
C TRP A 425 15.68 3.12 -2.00
N GLN A 426 16.76 2.45 -2.41
CA GLN A 426 17.23 1.12 -1.93
C GLN A 426 18.75 0.99 -2.09
N ASN A 427 19.31 -0.17 -1.72
CA ASN A 427 20.70 -0.54 -1.98
C ASN A 427 21.20 -0.14 -3.38
N GLY A 428 22.47 0.21 -3.44
CA GLY A 428 23.12 0.67 -4.66
C GLY A 428 24.63 0.61 -4.57
N TYR A 429 25.27 1.13 -5.62
CA TYR A 429 26.71 1.15 -5.73
C TYR A 429 27.16 2.43 -6.43
N SER A 430 28.22 3.05 -5.91
CA SER A 430 28.73 4.34 -6.41
C SER A 430 29.66 4.18 -7.62
N GLY A 431 30.14 2.96 -7.89
CA GLY A 431 31.01 2.70 -9.04
C GLY A 431 30.27 2.93 -10.35
N THR A 432 30.89 3.64 -11.28
CA THR A 432 30.28 3.99 -12.57
C THR A 432 30.46 2.92 -13.64
N THR A 433 31.31 1.92 -13.40
CA THR A 433 31.66 0.90 -14.41
C THR A 433 31.57 -0.51 -13.83
N THR A 434 32.61 -0.97 -13.15
CA THR A 434 32.75 -2.36 -12.69
C THR A 434 32.30 -2.54 -11.24
N PRO A 435 31.97 -3.76 -10.78
CA PRO A 435 31.55 -4.03 -9.39
C PRO A 435 32.68 -3.84 -8.36
N THR A 436 33.85 -3.39 -8.80
CA THR A 436 35.02 -3.06 -7.98
C THR A 436 35.44 -1.59 -8.07
N SER A 437 34.73 -0.77 -8.86
CA SER A 437 35.13 0.62 -9.12
C SER A 437 34.54 1.64 -8.15
N GLY A 438 33.95 1.21 -7.04
CA GLY A 438 33.31 2.11 -6.07
C GLY A 438 32.99 1.44 -4.74
N THR A 439 31.97 1.96 -4.05
CA THR A 439 31.55 1.56 -2.71
C THR A 439 30.05 1.27 -2.67
N TYR A 440 29.65 0.34 -1.81
CA TYR A 440 28.24 0.09 -1.50
C TYR A 440 27.61 1.33 -0.87
N THR A 441 26.38 1.64 -1.28
CA THR A 441 25.66 2.86 -0.91
C THR A 441 24.15 2.66 -1.12
N TYR A 442 23.36 3.74 -1.03
CA TYR A 442 21.93 3.71 -1.32
C TYR A 442 21.63 4.69 -2.45
N LYS A 443 20.71 4.32 -3.35
CA LYS A 443 20.41 5.07 -4.57
C LYS A 443 18.90 5.25 -4.74
N GLY A 444 18.50 6.50 -4.97
CA GLY A 444 17.13 6.86 -5.37
C GLY A 444 16.95 6.64 -6.87
N MET A 445 15.95 5.86 -7.26
CA MET A 445 15.55 5.63 -8.66
C MET A 445 14.07 5.95 -8.86
N GLY A 446 13.70 6.29 -10.10
CA GLY A 446 12.33 6.50 -10.51
C GLY A 446 12.02 5.62 -11.72
N GLY A 447 10.94 4.84 -11.67
CA GLY A 447 10.53 3.98 -12.78
C GLY A 447 9.39 3.03 -12.42
N THR A 448 8.68 2.53 -13.45
CA THR A 448 7.83 1.33 -13.31
C THR A 448 8.65 0.10 -12.90
N SER A 449 9.95 0.11 -13.19
CA SER A 449 10.93 -0.84 -12.68
C SER A 449 11.07 -0.86 -11.16
N MET A 450 10.74 0.24 -10.47
CA MET A 450 10.70 0.31 -9.02
C MET A 450 9.31 -0.03 -8.49
N ALA A 451 8.24 0.23 -9.26
CA ALA A 451 6.88 -0.15 -8.88
C ALA A 451 6.64 -1.66 -8.93
N SER A 452 7.12 -2.33 -9.98
CA SER A 452 6.98 -3.79 -10.19
C SER A 452 7.46 -4.63 -8.99
N PRO A 453 8.66 -4.42 -8.41
CA PRO A 453 9.13 -5.20 -7.28
C PRO A 453 8.32 -4.99 -6.00
N HIS A 454 7.63 -3.86 -5.82
CA HIS A 454 6.68 -3.73 -4.70
C HIS A 454 5.52 -4.72 -4.83
N VAL A 455 4.96 -4.85 -6.03
CA VAL A 455 3.86 -5.79 -6.29
C VAL A 455 4.34 -7.24 -6.20
N ALA A 456 5.52 -7.56 -6.74
CA ALA A 456 6.13 -8.88 -6.63
C ALA A 456 6.38 -9.28 -5.16
N ALA A 457 6.84 -8.34 -4.34
CA ALA A 457 7.04 -8.59 -2.92
C ALA A 457 5.73 -8.75 -2.15
N VAL A 458 4.69 -7.96 -2.45
CA VAL A 458 3.35 -8.17 -1.84
C VAL A 458 2.76 -9.53 -2.24
N ALA A 459 2.96 -9.97 -3.49
CA ALA A 459 2.62 -11.31 -3.93
C ALA A 459 3.33 -12.39 -3.09
N ALA A 460 4.61 -12.19 -2.77
CA ALA A 460 5.36 -13.08 -1.89
C ALA A 460 4.86 -13.07 -0.43
N LEU A 461 4.52 -11.90 0.12
CA LEU A 461 3.90 -11.80 1.44
C LEU A 461 2.61 -12.62 1.52
N VAL A 462 1.74 -12.49 0.51
CA VAL A 462 0.47 -13.23 0.41
C VAL A 462 0.71 -14.73 0.34
N GLN A 463 1.57 -15.20 -0.59
CA GLN A 463 1.83 -16.64 -0.73
C GLN A 463 2.39 -17.24 0.56
N SER A 464 3.34 -16.54 1.21
CA SER A 464 3.92 -16.97 2.48
C SER A 464 2.85 -17.11 3.56
N ALA A 465 1.95 -16.14 3.68
CA ALA A 465 0.87 -16.18 4.67
C ALA A 465 -0.13 -17.31 4.41
N VAL A 466 -0.54 -17.50 3.16
CA VAL A 466 -1.47 -18.56 2.73
C VAL A 466 -0.87 -19.94 3.05
N ILE A 467 0.40 -20.16 2.72
CA ILE A 467 1.13 -21.40 3.03
C ILE A 467 1.24 -21.59 4.55
N ALA A 468 1.60 -20.54 5.29
CA ALA A 468 1.72 -20.61 6.75
C ALA A 468 0.38 -20.91 7.45
N ALA A 469 -0.74 -20.52 6.85
CA ALA A 469 -2.08 -20.87 7.31
C ALA A 469 -2.50 -22.31 6.97
N GLY A 470 -1.65 -23.09 6.28
CA GLY A 470 -1.92 -24.47 5.89
C GLY A 470 -2.75 -24.61 4.61
N ASN A 471 -2.96 -23.52 3.87
CA ASN A 471 -3.70 -23.51 2.61
C ASN A 471 -2.76 -23.83 1.43
N ALA A 472 -3.34 -24.29 0.33
CA ALA A 472 -2.61 -24.42 -0.92
C ALA A 472 -2.19 -23.02 -1.44
N PRO A 473 -1.00 -22.86 -2.04
CA PRO A 473 -0.60 -21.60 -2.66
C PRO A 473 -1.65 -21.12 -3.65
N LEU A 474 -1.86 -19.81 -3.72
CA LEU A 474 -2.78 -19.22 -4.70
C LEU A 474 -2.24 -19.45 -6.11
N THR A 475 -3.14 -19.75 -7.05
CA THR A 475 -2.77 -19.77 -8.47
C THR A 475 -2.41 -18.36 -8.94
N PRO A 476 -1.60 -18.20 -10.01
CA PRO A 476 -1.26 -16.89 -10.53
C PRO A 476 -2.48 -15.99 -10.82
N ALA A 477 -3.53 -16.55 -11.41
CA ALA A 477 -4.77 -15.82 -11.71
C ALA A 477 -5.54 -15.41 -10.44
N ALA A 478 -5.57 -16.27 -9.41
CA ALA A 478 -6.21 -15.95 -8.13
C ALA A 478 -5.43 -14.86 -7.39
N LEU A 479 -4.09 -14.92 -7.43
CA LEU A 479 -3.24 -13.91 -6.83
C LEU A 479 -3.35 -12.55 -7.53
N GLU A 480 -3.37 -12.51 -8.87
CA GLU A 480 -3.63 -11.28 -9.63
C GLU A 480 -5.00 -10.68 -9.25
N THR A 481 -6.04 -11.50 -9.24
CA THR A 481 -7.40 -11.07 -8.90
C THR A 481 -7.46 -10.48 -7.49
N LEU A 482 -6.85 -11.16 -6.51
CA LEU A 482 -6.74 -10.69 -5.14
C LEU A 482 -6.07 -9.31 -5.09
N LEU A 483 -4.88 -9.18 -5.69
CA LEU A 483 -4.12 -7.92 -5.67
C LEU A 483 -4.90 -6.76 -6.30
N LYS A 484 -5.63 -7.01 -7.40
CA LYS A 484 -6.46 -6.00 -8.07
C LYS A 484 -7.68 -5.59 -7.24
N GLN A 485 -8.30 -6.55 -6.54
CA GLN A 485 -9.47 -6.31 -5.68
C GLN A 485 -9.11 -5.56 -4.39
N THR A 486 -7.92 -5.83 -3.85
CA THR A 486 -7.47 -5.22 -2.59
C THR A 486 -6.60 -3.98 -2.79
N ALA A 487 -6.29 -3.62 -4.04
CA ALA A 487 -5.60 -2.37 -4.34
C ALA A 487 -6.44 -1.20 -3.82
N ARG A 488 -5.81 -0.29 -3.08
CA ARG A 488 -6.53 0.88 -2.56
C ARG A 488 -6.74 1.90 -3.68
N PRO A 489 -7.85 2.66 -3.65
CA PRO A 489 -8.09 3.74 -4.60
C PRO A 489 -6.94 4.76 -4.60
N PHE A 490 -6.68 5.36 -5.77
CA PHE A 490 -5.74 6.47 -5.86
C PHE A 490 -6.23 7.66 -5.00
N PRO A 491 -5.36 8.27 -4.18
CA PRO A 491 -5.73 9.41 -3.33
C PRO A 491 -5.97 10.69 -4.15
N VAL A 492 -5.63 10.66 -5.45
CA VAL A 492 -5.87 11.72 -6.42
C VAL A 492 -6.55 11.13 -7.66
N SER A 493 -7.36 11.94 -8.35
CA SER A 493 -8.02 11.51 -9.58
C SER A 493 -6.99 11.20 -10.67
N ILE A 494 -7.09 10.00 -11.25
CA ILE A 494 -6.31 9.61 -12.42
C ILE A 494 -7.08 10.01 -13.69
N PRO A 495 -6.46 10.74 -14.64
CA PRO A 495 -7.12 11.07 -15.90
C PRO A 495 -7.59 9.81 -16.64
N ALA A 496 -8.85 9.81 -17.08
CA ALA A 496 -9.44 8.67 -17.80
C ALA A 496 -8.71 8.34 -19.12
N SER A 497 -7.94 9.28 -19.68
CA SER A 497 -7.09 9.08 -20.85
C SER A 497 -5.81 8.30 -20.57
N THR A 498 -5.38 8.23 -19.31
CA THR A 498 -4.14 7.58 -18.86
C THR A 498 -4.40 6.68 -17.65
N PRO A 499 -5.29 5.67 -17.77
CA PRO A 499 -5.60 4.79 -16.65
C PRO A 499 -4.36 3.96 -16.26
N ILE A 500 -4.18 3.69 -14.97
CA ILE A 500 -3.00 2.96 -14.45
C ILE A 500 -3.43 1.82 -13.51
N GLY A 501 -4.44 1.08 -13.93
CA GLY A 501 -4.98 -0.06 -13.20
C GLY A 501 -5.98 0.30 -12.11
N THR A 502 -6.28 -0.67 -11.24
CA THR A 502 -7.38 -0.59 -10.26
C THR A 502 -7.06 0.26 -9.04
N GLY A 503 -5.79 0.48 -8.72
CA GLY A 503 -5.38 1.22 -7.54
C GLY A 503 -3.88 1.07 -7.24
N ILE A 504 -3.47 1.53 -6.05
CA ILE A 504 -2.13 1.28 -5.51
C ILE A 504 -2.18 -0.02 -4.72
N VAL A 505 -1.24 -0.93 -4.96
CA VAL A 505 -1.12 -2.18 -4.20
C VAL A 505 -1.09 -1.92 -2.68
N ASP A 506 -1.89 -2.68 -1.93
CA ASP A 506 -1.99 -2.58 -0.47
C ASP A 506 -1.69 -3.93 0.16
N ALA A 507 -0.53 -4.02 0.81
CA ALA A 507 0.00 -5.25 1.37
C ALA A 507 -0.90 -5.83 2.47
N LYS A 508 -1.40 -4.97 3.36
CA LYS A 508 -2.25 -5.40 4.47
C LYS A 508 -3.62 -5.85 3.98
N ALA A 509 -4.24 -5.11 3.07
CA ALA A 509 -5.53 -5.48 2.52
C ALA A 509 -5.46 -6.81 1.75
N ALA A 510 -4.38 -7.02 0.97
CA ALA A 510 -4.13 -8.27 0.26
C ALA A 510 -4.01 -9.46 1.23
N LEU A 511 -3.22 -9.32 2.30
CA LEU A 511 -3.08 -10.35 3.34
C LEU A 511 -4.37 -10.63 4.08
N ALA A 512 -5.08 -9.58 4.49
CA ALA A 512 -6.35 -9.72 5.21
C ALA A 512 -7.38 -10.48 4.36
N LYS A 513 -7.44 -10.20 3.05
CA LYS A 513 -8.36 -10.88 2.14
C LYS A 513 -7.92 -12.32 1.84
N ALA A 514 -6.63 -12.58 1.71
CA ALA A 514 -6.10 -13.92 1.45
C ALA A 514 -6.30 -14.88 2.65
N LEU A 515 -6.27 -14.33 3.87
CA LEU A 515 -6.44 -15.08 5.12
C LEU A 515 -7.87 -15.03 5.65
N GLU A 516 -8.79 -14.39 4.93
CA GLU A 516 -10.20 -14.37 5.30
C GLU A 516 -10.71 -15.81 5.28
N VAL A 517 -11.10 -16.33 6.45
CA VAL A 517 -11.63 -17.68 6.56
C VAL A 517 -12.92 -17.73 5.74
N PRO A 518 -13.04 -18.63 4.75
CA PRO A 518 -14.29 -18.82 4.03
C PRO A 518 -15.36 -19.14 5.05
N CYS A 519 -16.39 -18.30 5.11
CA CYS A 519 -17.45 -18.44 6.09
C CYS A 519 -18.13 -19.82 5.90
N ASP A 520 -18.44 -20.51 6.99
CA ASP A 520 -19.09 -21.81 6.95
C ASP A 520 -20.61 -21.60 6.80
N PRO A 521 -21.21 -21.97 5.65
CA PRO A 521 -22.64 -21.80 5.42
C PRO A 521 -23.51 -22.68 6.35
N GLN A 522 -22.92 -23.61 7.11
CA GLN A 522 -23.59 -24.42 8.12
C GLN A 522 -23.64 -23.76 9.50
N THR A 523 -22.73 -22.83 9.81
CA THR A 523 -22.59 -22.28 11.18
C THR A 523 -22.77 -20.77 11.27
N GLU A 524 -22.69 -20.02 10.17
CA GLU A 524 -22.87 -18.55 10.17
C GLU A 524 -23.69 -18.05 8.96
N GLN A 525 -24.48 -16.99 9.15
CA GLN A 525 -25.13 -16.25 8.05
C GLN A 525 -24.06 -15.48 7.27
N CYS A 526 -23.46 -16.16 6.31
CA CYS A 526 -22.47 -15.64 5.40
C CYS A 526 -23.00 -14.53 4.49
N THR A 527 -22.25 -13.43 4.41
CA THR A 527 -22.24 -12.51 3.26
C THR A 527 -21.44 -13.20 2.13
N PRO A 528 -22.06 -13.64 1.02
CA PRO A 528 -21.35 -14.26 -0.10
C PRO A 528 -20.27 -13.33 -0.68
N PRO A 529 -19.06 -13.83 -1.00
CA PRO A 529 -18.02 -13.01 -1.62
C PRO A 529 -18.49 -12.54 -3.02
N ALA A 530 -18.80 -11.24 -3.12
CA ALA A 530 -19.42 -10.65 -4.30
C ALA A 530 -18.70 -9.35 -4.71
N THR A 531 -18.59 -9.10 -6.02
CA THR A 531 -18.00 -7.85 -6.54
C THR A 531 -19.00 -6.69 -6.38
N ALA A 532 -18.66 -5.67 -5.60
CA ALA A 532 -19.56 -4.53 -5.35
C ALA A 532 -19.79 -3.69 -6.62
N LEU A 533 -21.05 -3.39 -6.91
CA LEU A 533 -21.49 -2.50 -7.97
C LEU A 533 -21.66 -1.08 -7.42
N THR A 534 -21.21 -0.10 -8.19
CA THR A 534 -21.46 1.32 -7.88
C THR A 534 -22.66 1.82 -8.68
N ASN A 535 -23.52 2.61 -8.04
CA ASN A 535 -24.73 3.14 -8.67
C ASN A 535 -24.39 3.89 -9.98
N LYS A 536 -25.02 3.48 -11.10
CA LYS A 536 -24.85 4.03 -12.45
C LYS A 536 -23.47 3.85 -13.08
N VAL A 537 -22.56 3.10 -12.46
CA VAL A 537 -21.26 2.75 -13.04
C VAL A 537 -21.33 1.33 -13.59
N ALA A 538 -21.08 1.17 -14.89
CA ALA A 538 -21.09 -0.13 -15.52
C ALA A 538 -19.75 -0.85 -15.30
N VAL A 539 -19.81 -2.12 -14.89
CA VAL A 539 -18.68 -3.05 -15.00
C VAL A 539 -18.69 -3.59 -16.43
N THR A 540 -17.64 -3.30 -17.20
CA THR A 540 -17.58 -3.62 -18.64
C THR A 540 -16.58 -4.75 -18.91
N GLY A 541 -16.60 -5.29 -20.14
CA GLY A 541 -15.61 -6.29 -20.56
C GLY A 541 -15.81 -7.67 -19.94
N LEU A 542 -17.00 -7.98 -19.42
CA LEU A 542 -17.29 -9.26 -18.76
C LEU A 542 -17.22 -10.41 -19.77
N THR A 543 -16.48 -11.45 -19.41
CA THR A 543 -16.31 -12.67 -20.19
C THR A 543 -16.56 -13.90 -19.32
N GLY A 544 -17.01 -15.00 -19.92
CA GLY A 544 -17.23 -16.24 -19.20
C GLY A 544 -17.53 -17.41 -20.12
N ALA A 545 -17.18 -18.62 -19.69
CA ALA A 545 -17.56 -19.86 -20.38
C ALA A 545 -19.03 -20.23 -20.11
N ALA A 546 -19.55 -21.21 -20.87
CA ALA A 546 -20.86 -21.79 -20.56
C ALA A 546 -20.82 -22.43 -19.16
N GLY A 547 -21.84 -22.14 -18.34
CA GLY A 547 -21.92 -22.53 -16.94
C GLY A 547 -21.10 -21.68 -15.97
N ASN A 548 -20.35 -20.67 -16.43
CA ASN A 548 -19.63 -19.77 -15.53
C ASN A 548 -20.62 -18.94 -14.69
N GLU A 549 -20.40 -18.87 -13.38
CA GLU A 549 -21.19 -18.08 -12.45
C GLU A 549 -20.31 -16.99 -11.81
N VAL A 550 -20.76 -15.74 -11.86
CA VAL A 550 -20.06 -14.61 -11.24
C VAL A 550 -21.04 -13.83 -10.37
N LEU A 551 -20.62 -13.51 -9.14
CA LEU A 551 -21.46 -12.86 -8.14
C LEU A 551 -21.06 -11.40 -7.92
N TYR A 552 -22.07 -10.54 -7.88
CA TYR A 552 -21.97 -9.11 -7.61
C TYR A 552 -22.90 -8.71 -6.46
N SER A 553 -22.60 -7.59 -5.79
CA SER A 553 -23.45 -7.04 -4.73
C SER A 553 -23.76 -5.57 -4.99
N PHE A 554 -24.89 -5.08 -4.48
CA PHE A 554 -25.28 -3.67 -4.55
C PHE A 554 -26.04 -3.28 -3.28
N GLU A 555 -25.58 -2.23 -2.61
CA GLU A 555 -26.30 -1.63 -1.49
C GLU A 555 -27.44 -0.76 -1.98
N ALA A 556 -28.67 -1.18 -1.74
CA ALA A 556 -29.87 -0.47 -2.15
C ALA A 556 -30.44 0.40 -1.02
N GLU A 557 -30.96 1.57 -1.38
CA GLU A 557 -31.76 2.42 -0.51
C GLU A 557 -33.27 2.15 -0.68
N ALA A 558 -34.06 2.40 0.37
CA ALA A 558 -35.51 2.31 0.26
C ALA A 558 -36.08 3.52 -0.53
N GLY A 559 -37.18 3.29 -1.25
CA GLY A 559 -37.98 4.38 -1.84
C GLY A 559 -37.60 4.83 -3.27
N ALA A 560 -36.54 4.26 -3.87
CA ALA A 560 -36.17 4.47 -5.27
C ALA A 560 -36.17 3.15 -6.06
N VAL A 561 -36.52 3.19 -7.33
CA VAL A 561 -36.56 2.00 -8.20
C VAL A 561 -35.15 1.47 -8.41
N LEU A 562 -34.93 0.19 -8.11
CA LEU A 562 -33.66 -0.49 -8.36
C LEU A 562 -33.75 -1.30 -9.66
N SER A 563 -32.76 -1.17 -10.53
CA SER A 563 -32.64 -1.97 -11.76
C SER A 563 -31.23 -2.49 -11.97
N PHE A 564 -31.12 -3.76 -12.33
CA PHE A 564 -29.90 -4.39 -12.79
C PHE A 564 -30.03 -4.71 -14.27
N LEU A 565 -29.05 -4.29 -15.07
CA LEU A 565 -29.08 -4.46 -16.51
C LEU A 565 -27.77 -5.04 -17.01
N THR A 566 -27.84 -6.04 -17.89
CA THR A 566 -26.72 -6.41 -18.73
C THR A 566 -26.96 -5.94 -20.16
N TYR A 567 -25.89 -5.60 -20.88
CA TYR A 567 -25.95 -5.19 -22.28
C TYR A 567 -24.61 -5.32 -22.99
N GLY A 568 -24.64 -5.32 -24.33
CA GLY A 568 -23.45 -5.39 -25.18
C GLY A 568 -22.85 -6.80 -25.28
N GLY A 569 -21.69 -6.88 -25.92
CA GLY A 569 -20.94 -8.13 -26.09
C GLY A 569 -21.59 -9.16 -27.01
N SER A 570 -21.04 -10.37 -27.00
CA SER A 570 -21.54 -11.56 -27.69
C SER A 570 -21.82 -12.70 -26.70
N GLY A 571 -22.60 -13.72 -27.10
CA GLY A 571 -22.94 -14.86 -26.25
C GLY A 571 -24.34 -14.78 -25.63
N ASN A 572 -24.50 -15.47 -24.49
CA ASN A 572 -25.77 -15.57 -23.77
C ASN A 572 -25.54 -15.63 -22.26
N VAL A 573 -26.06 -14.65 -21.53
CA VAL A 573 -25.98 -14.58 -20.07
C VAL A 573 -27.38 -14.48 -19.47
N SER A 574 -27.59 -15.11 -18.33
CA SER A 574 -28.79 -14.94 -17.49
C SER A 574 -28.43 -14.21 -16.20
N LEU A 575 -29.40 -13.44 -15.70
CA LEU A 575 -29.26 -12.60 -14.52
C LEU A 575 -30.20 -13.11 -13.41
N TYR A 576 -29.67 -13.39 -12.24
CA TYR A 576 -30.43 -13.81 -11.06
C TYR A 576 -30.14 -12.86 -9.91
N VAL A 577 -31.16 -12.45 -9.17
CA VAL A 577 -31.02 -11.45 -8.09
C VAL A 577 -31.77 -11.90 -6.85
N SER A 578 -31.16 -11.76 -5.69
CA SER A 578 -31.80 -11.95 -4.38
C SER A 578 -31.38 -10.88 -3.39
N PHE A 579 -32.27 -10.56 -2.45
CA PHE A 579 -31.99 -9.71 -1.30
C PHE A 579 -31.36 -10.55 -0.19
N ASP A 580 -30.23 -10.08 0.35
CA ASP A 580 -29.54 -10.60 1.55
C ASP A 580 -29.12 -12.09 1.49
N LYS A 581 -29.07 -12.68 0.30
CA LYS A 581 -28.61 -14.06 0.07
C LYS A 581 -28.09 -14.22 -1.36
N GLU A 582 -27.21 -15.20 -1.58
CA GLU A 582 -26.77 -15.55 -2.94
C GLU A 582 -27.90 -16.18 -3.76
N PRO A 583 -28.25 -15.63 -4.93
CA PRO A 583 -29.18 -16.29 -5.85
C PRO A 583 -28.51 -17.51 -6.52
N SER A 584 -29.31 -18.53 -6.83
CA SER A 584 -28.95 -19.66 -7.69
C SER A 584 -29.86 -19.72 -8.91
N THR A 585 -29.57 -20.62 -9.85
CA THR A 585 -30.44 -20.83 -11.03
C THR A 585 -31.83 -21.37 -10.68
N THR A 586 -32.01 -21.92 -9.47
CA THR A 586 -33.26 -22.51 -8.97
C THR A 586 -33.89 -21.78 -7.79
N ASN A 587 -33.16 -20.90 -7.10
CA ASN A 587 -33.65 -20.12 -5.95
C ASN A 587 -33.17 -18.68 -6.06
N TYR A 588 -34.09 -17.76 -6.33
CA TYR A 588 -33.84 -16.34 -6.55
C TYR A 588 -35.10 -15.53 -6.25
N ASP A 589 -34.96 -14.24 -5.97
CA ASP A 589 -36.11 -13.35 -5.78
C ASP A 589 -36.60 -12.75 -7.11
N ALA A 590 -35.67 -12.50 -8.04
CA ALA A 590 -35.99 -12.10 -9.42
C ALA A 590 -34.95 -12.62 -10.41
N ARG A 591 -35.36 -12.84 -11.67
CA ARG A 591 -34.45 -13.24 -12.74
C ARG A 591 -34.81 -12.64 -14.09
N SER A 592 -33.84 -12.63 -14.99
CA SER A 592 -34.00 -12.40 -16.43
C SER A 592 -33.12 -13.42 -17.16
N ALA A 593 -33.69 -14.11 -18.15
CA ALA A 593 -33.00 -15.15 -18.92
C ALA A 593 -33.46 -15.10 -20.38
N ARG A 594 -33.36 -13.93 -21.00
CA ARG A 594 -33.70 -13.74 -22.42
C ARG A 594 -32.58 -14.31 -23.29
N PRO A 595 -32.86 -14.75 -24.52
CA PRO A 595 -31.79 -15.11 -25.44
C PRO A 595 -30.88 -13.90 -25.72
N GLY A 596 -29.58 -14.04 -25.44
CA GLY A 596 -28.56 -13.02 -25.67
C GLY A 596 -28.01 -12.43 -24.38
N ASN A 597 -27.55 -11.18 -24.43
CA ASN A 597 -26.88 -10.53 -23.30
C ASN A 597 -27.67 -9.36 -22.69
N ASN A 598 -28.87 -9.09 -23.16
CA ASN A 598 -29.66 -7.92 -22.77
C ASN A 598 -30.68 -8.29 -21.68
N GLU A 599 -30.19 -8.50 -20.46
CA GLU A 599 -30.99 -8.87 -19.31
C GLU A 599 -31.43 -7.64 -18.52
N THR A 600 -32.60 -7.72 -17.90
CA THR A 600 -33.09 -6.67 -17.01
C THR A 600 -33.89 -7.28 -15.87
N VAL A 601 -33.49 -6.94 -14.66
CA VAL A 601 -34.25 -7.18 -13.41
C VAL A 601 -34.55 -5.84 -12.78
N ARG A 602 -35.81 -5.63 -12.35
CA ARG A 602 -36.27 -4.35 -11.78
C ARG A 602 -37.12 -4.60 -10.53
N PHE A 603 -36.80 -3.88 -9.46
CA PHE A 603 -37.57 -3.81 -8.23
C PHE A 603 -38.19 -2.42 -8.12
N THR A 604 -39.53 -2.33 -8.12
CA THR A 604 -40.24 -1.04 -8.03
C THR A 604 -40.28 -0.46 -6.62
N ALA A 605 -40.09 -1.32 -5.61
CA ALA A 605 -40.01 -0.98 -4.20
C ALA A 605 -38.95 -1.89 -3.54
N PRO A 606 -37.64 -1.65 -3.77
CA PRO A 606 -36.59 -2.44 -3.14
C PRO A 606 -36.56 -2.20 -1.62
N GLN A 607 -36.13 -3.22 -0.89
CA GLN A 607 -35.80 -3.11 0.52
C GLN A 607 -34.45 -2.40 0.67
N ALA A 608 -34.24 -1.68 1.76
CA ALA A 608 -32.90 -1.15 2.05
C ALA A 608 -31.99 -2.31 2.48
N GLY A 609 -30.79 -2.38 1.90
CA GLY A 609 -29.79 -3.41 2.18
C GLY A 609 -29.19 -4.04 0.92
N THR A 610 -28.45 -5.13 1.12
CA THR A 610 -27.64 -5.74 0.06
C THR A 610 -28.46 -6.61 -0.88
N TYR A 611 -28.38 -6.32 -2.18
CA TYR A 611 -28.84 -7.22 -3.24
C TYR A 611 -27.66 -7.93 -3.88
N TYR A 612 -27.74 -9.26 -3.97
CA TYR A 612 -26.78 -10.09 -4.68
C TYR A 612 -27.27 -10.38 -6.08
N VAL A 613 -26.38 -10.23 -7.06
CA VAL A 613 -26.64 -10.34 -8.48
C VAL A 613 -25.70 -11.37 -9.07
N LYS A 614 -26.22 -12.50 -9.52
CA LYS A 614 -25.46 -13.57 -10.17
C LYS A 614 -25.65 -13.53 -11.67
N LEU A 615 -24.54 -13.45 -12.41
CA LEU A 615 -24.50 -13.67 -13.85
C LEU A 615 -24.14 -15.13 -14.10
N VAL A 616 -24.94 -15.81 -14.92
CA VAL A 616 -24.69 -17.19 -15.33
C VAL A 616 -24.58 -17.27 -16.85
N GLY A 617 -23.45 -17.76 -17.36
CA GLY A 617 -23.26 -17.96 -18.79
C GLY A 617 -24.11 -19.13 -19.31
N THR A 618 -25.23 -18.87 -19.96
CA THR A 618 -26.01 -19.93 -20.66
C THR A 618 -25.20 -20.53 -21.81
N SER A 619 -24.38 -19.69 -22.45
CA SER A 619 -23.28 -20.08 -23.33
C SER A 619 -22.05 -19.26 -22.98
N SER A 620 -20.92 -19.50 -23.65
CA SER A 620 -19.79 -18.57 -23.55
C SER A 620 -20.24 -17.16 -23.94
N TYR A 621 -19.82 -16.16 -23.18
CA TYR A 621 -20.09 -14.75 -23.44
C TYR A 621 -18.82 -13.91 -23.33
N SER A 622 -18.79 -12.78 -24.04
CA SER A 622 -17.62 -11.90 -24.07
C SER A 622 -18.01 -10.46 -24.31
N GLY A 623 -17.33 -9.53 -23.63
CA GLY A 623 -17.54 -8.08 -23.77
C GLY A 623 -18.87 -7.58 -23.20
N VAL A 624 -19.50 -8.33 -22.29
CA VAL A 624 -20.78 -7.93 -21.68
C VAL A 624 -20.53 -6.83 -20.64
N SER A 625 -21.50 -5.93 -20.46
CA SER A 625 -21.50 -4.94 -19.39
C SER A 625 -22.63 -5.19 -18.41
N LEU A 626 -22.40 -4.96 -17.12
CA LEU A 626 -23.40 -5.02 -16.03
C LEU A 626 -23.48 -3.67 -15.34
N VAL A 627 -24.68 -3.15 -15.10
CA VAL A 627 -24.90 -1.91 -14.34
C VAL A 627 -26.06 -2.05 -13.36
N ALA A 628 -25.87 -1.52 -12.15
CA ALA A 628 -26.93 -1.25 -11.20
C ALA A 628 -27.37 0.21 -11.31
N ARG A 629 -28.68 0.47 -11.28
CA ARG A 629 -29.26 1.82 -11.30
C ARG A 629 -30.30 1.96 -10.21
N GLN A 630 -30.06 2.93 -9.34
CA GLN A 630 -31.02 3.43 -8.36
C GLN A 630 -31.11 4.96 -8.40
#